data_AF-A0A8F1SBH8-F1
#
_entry.id   AF-A0A8F1SBH8-F1
#
_cell.length_a   1.000
_cell.length_b   1.000
_cell.length_c   1.000
_cell.angle_alpha   90.00
_cell.angle_beta   90.00
_cell.angle_gamma   90.00
#
_symmetry.space_group_name_H-M   'P 1'
#
loop_
_entity.id
_entity.type
_entity.pdbx_description
1 polymer ?
#
loop_
_entity_poly.entity_id
_entity_poly.type
_entity_poly.pdbx_seq_one_letter_code
_entity_poly.pdbx_strand_id
1 'polypeptide(L)' 'MTKVPRLIDTFTPNHYKLTLDLTRAEEKEFSGTVIISGESTSEEISLHAKDLTIQSTNNRQPTSRRFSRRV' A
#
# COMPACT_ATOMS: atom_id res chain seq x y z
N MET A 1 -11.73 27.86 8.45
CA MET A 1 -11.18 27.17 7.25
C MET A 1 -10.95 25.71 7.64
N THR A 2 -11.64 24.76 7.02
CA THR A 2 -11.41 23.32 7.23
C THR A 2 -10.27 22.86 6.33
N LYS A 3 -9.14 22.49 6.91
CA LYS A 3 -7.99 21.95 6.18
C LYS A 3 -8.31 20.51 5.77
N VAL A 4 -8.15 20.18 4.49
CA VAL A 4 -8.26 18.78 4.03
C VAL A 4 -7.17 17.96 4.73
N PRO A 5 -7.52 16.87 5.42
CA PRO A 5 -6.53 16.02 6.11
C PRO A 5 -5.50 15.49 5.12
N ARG A 6 -4.22 15.63 5.46
CA ARG A 6 -3.13 15.07 4.64
C ARG A 6 -2.70 13.75 5.26
N LEU A 7 -2.66 12.69 4.46
CA LEU A 7 -2.30 11.35 4.94
C LEU A 7 -0.90 11.33 5.58
N ILE A 8 0.04 12.10 5.02
CA ILE A 8 1.41 12.21 5.52
C ILE A 8 1.49 12.75 6.96
N ASP A 9 0.48 13.49 7.42
CA ASP A 9 0.45 14.02 8.79
C ASP A 9 0.16 12.91 9.83
N THR A 10 -0.38 11.76 9.38
CA THR A 10 -0.74 10.61 10.24
C THR A 10 0.22 9.43 10.14
N PHE A 11 0.88 9.27 8.99
CA PHE A 11 1.86 8.21 8.76
C PHE A 11 2.96 8.72 7.84
N THR A 12 4.19 8.75 8.34
CA THR A 12 5.38 9.15 7.60
C THR A 12 6.18 7.91 7.19
N PRO A 13 6.11 7.48 5.93
CA PRO A 13 6.86 6.33 5.45
C PRO A 13 8.36 6.68 5.33
N ASN A 14 9.22 5.73 5.70
CA ASN A 14 10.67 5.85 5.57
C ASN A 14 11.27 4.86 4.56
N HIS A 15 10.63 3.71 4.35
CA HIS A 15 11.13 2.67 3.45
C HIS A 15 9.99 1.86 2.83
N TYR A 16 10.18 1.51 1.55
CA TYR A 16 9.25 0.68 0.80
C TYR A 16 10.00 -0.50 0.20
N LYS A 17 9.44 -1.70 0.37
CA LYS A 17 9.82 -2.88 -0.40
C LYS A 17 8.65 -3.30 -1.26
N LEU A 18 8.82 -3.15 -2.57
CA LEU A 18 7.83 -3.54 -3.58
C LEU A 18 8.31 -4.81 -4.28
N THR A 19 7.43 -5.80 -4.38
CA THR A 19 7.65 -7.01 -5.18
C THR A 19 6.48 -7.16 -6.13
N LEU A 20 6.77 -7.29 -7.42
CA LEU A 20 5.79 -7.46 -8.48
C LEU A 20 5.92 -8.85 -9.08
N ASP A 21 4.79 -9.49 -9.28
CA ASP A 21 4.62 -10.68 -10.08
C ASP A 21 3.97 -10.29 -11.41
N LEU A 22 4.76 -10.42 -12.47
CA LEU A 22 4.39 -10.08 -13.84
C LEU A 22 4.19 -11.32 -14.71
N THR A 23 4.04 -12.51 -14.10
CA THR A 23 3.89 -13.77 -14.83
C THR A 23 2.70 -13.75 -15.80
N ARG A 24 1.68 -12.93 -15.52
CA ARG A 24 0.46 -12.75 -16.36
C ARG A 24 0.38 -11.40 -17.05
N ALA A 25 1.53 -10.76 -17.32
CA ALA A 25 1.57 -9.45 -17.96
C ALA A 25 0.94 -9.43 -19.36
N GLU A 26 1.03 -10.54 -20.12
CA GLU A 26 0.39 -10.67 -21.44
C GLU A 26 -1.15 -10.59 -21.36
N GLU A 27 -1.72 -11.08 -20.25
CA GLU A 27 -3.14 -10.98 -19.94
C GLU A 27 -3.51 -9.62 -19.32
N LYS A 28 -2.56 -8.67 -19.32
CA LYS A 28 -2.68 -7.35 -18.68
C LYS A 28 -2.96 -7.44 -17.18
N GLU A 29 -2.43 -8.48 -16.54
CA GLU A 29 -2.55 -8.68 -15.10
C GLU A 29 -1.20 -8.59 -14.40
N PHE A 30 -1.22 -8.03 -13.20
CA PHE A 30 -0.10 -8.15 -12.27
C PHE A 30 -0.60 -8.33 -10.84
N SER A 31 0.25 -8.94 -10.03
CA SER A 31 0.06 -8.98 -8.58
C SER A 31 1.35 -8.58 -7.87
N GLY A 32 1.27 -8.40 -6.57
CA GLY A 32 2.45 -8.02 -5.82
C GLY A 32 2.21 -7.88 -4.34
N THR A 33 3.30 -7.61 -3.65
CA THR A 33 3.31 -7.27 -2.23
C THR A 33 4.06 -5.96 -2.06
N VAL A 34 3.48 -5.04 -1.30
CA VAL A 34 4.17 -3.85 -0.82
C VAL A 34 4.31 -3.93 0.69
N ILE A 35 5.54 -3.78 1.16
CA ILE A 35 5.86 -3.63 2.57
C ILE A 35 6.26 -2.17 2.80
N ILE A 36 5.62 -1.53 3.77
CA ILE A 36 5.84 -0.11 4.08
C ILE A 36 6.28 0.00 5.54
N SER A 37 7.47 0.56 5.74
CA SER A 37 7.98 0.92 7.06
C SER A 37 7.91 2.42 7.23
N GLY A 38 7.64 2.87 8.46
CA GLY A 38 7.48 4.27 8.78
C GLY A 38 7.05 4.48 10.22
N GLU A 39 6.80 5.74 10.55
CA GLU A 39 6.30 6.18 11.85
C GLU A 39 4.84 6.57 11.72
N SER A 40 4.01 6.11 12.66
CA SER A 40 2.59 6.48 12.73
C SER A 40 2.37 7.34 13.97
N THR A 41 1.59 8.40 13.82
CA THR A 41 1.09 9.23 14.92
C THR A 41 -0.37 8.93 15.25
N SER A 42 -0.95 7.92 14.57
CA SER A 42 -2.36 7.53 14.63
C SER A 42 -2.49 6.01 14.77
N GLU A 43 -3.61 5.57 15.37
CA GLU A 43 -4.00 4.15 15.42
C GLU A 43 -4.43 3.62 14.05
N GLU A 44 -4.91 4.51 13.19
CA GLU A 44 -5.29 4.20 11.81
C GLU A 44 -4.31 4.81 10.82
N ILE A 45 -3.96 4.02 9.80
CA ILE A 45 -3.12 4.44 8.68
C ILE A 45 -3.96 4.45 7.41
N SER A 46 -4.09 5.63 6.82
CA SER A 46 -4.75 5.81 5.52
C SER A 46 -3.72 5.93 4.40
N LEU A 47 -3.91 5.17 3.31
CA LEU A 47 -3.00 5.10 2.17
C LEU A 47 -3.75 5.25 0.85
N HIS A 48 -3.06 5.76 -0.17
CA HIS A 48 -3.60 5.74 -1.53
C HIS A 48 -3.52 4.34 -2.15
N ALA A 49 -4.55 3.98 -2.92
CA ALA A 49 -4.57 2.83 -3.81
C ALA A 49 -5.48 3.17 -5.00
N LYS A 50 -5.02 2.94 -6.24
CA LYS A 50 -5.79 3.28 -7.45
C LYS A 50 -5.90 2.06 -8.35
N ASP A 51 -7.14 1.66 -8.60
CA ASP A 51 -7.53 0.47 -9.36
C ASP A 51 -6.71 -0.79 -8.98
N LEU A 52 -6.48 -0.98 -7.67
CA LEU A 52 -5.87 -2.18 -7.10
C LEU A 52 -6.89 -2.92 -6.25
N THR A 53 -6.98 -4.23 -6.42
CA THR A 53 -7.68 -5.11 -5.47
C THR A 53 -6.71 -5.46 -4.35
N ILE A 54 -7.05 -5.13 -3.11
CA ILE A 54 -6.25 -5.48 -1.93
C ILE A 54 -6.71 -6.85 -1.43
N GLN A 55 -5.83 -7.84 -1.54
CA GLN A 55 -6.14 -9.23 -1.19
C GLN A 55 -5.95 -9.50 0.30
N SER A 56 -4.93 -8.89 0.91
CA SER A 56 -4.67 -9.02 2.33
C SER A 56 -3.82 -7.87 2.86
N THR A 57 -3.95 -7.63 4.15
CA THR A 57 -3.15 -6.65 4.90
C THR A 57 -2.64 -7.29 6.18
N ASN A 58 -1.40 -7.00 6.56
CA ASN A 58 -0.82 -7.43 7.83
C ASN A 58 -0.13 -6.23 8.48
N ASN A 59 -0.41 -5.99 9.77
CA ASN A 59 0.12 -4.89 10.56
C ASN A 59 1.29 -5.30 11.47
N ARG A 60 1.76 -6.55 11.41
CA ARG A 60 2.98 -6.96 12.11
C ARG A 60 4.17 -6.32 11.41
N GLN A 61 4.96 -5.58 12.17
CA GLN A 61 6.07 -4.81 11.63
C GLN A 61 7.05 -5.74 10.90
N PRO A 62 7.40 -5.46 9.63
CA PRO A 62 6.93 -4.34 8.81
C PRO A 62 5.57 -4.61 8.11
N THR A 63 4.69 -3.59 8.06
CA THR A 63 3.33 -3.69 7.50
C THR A 63 3.37 -4.14 6.04
N SER A 64 2.67 -5.22 5.71
CA SER A 64 2.66 -5.85 4.38
C SER A 64 1.26 -5.84 3.79
N ARG A 65 1.15 -5.50 2.49
CA ARG A 65 -0.11 -5.51 1.73
C ARG A 65 0.07 -6.29 0.44
N ARG A 66 -0.79 -7.28 0.20
CA ARG A 66 -0.84 -8.01 -1.07
C ARG A 66 -1.92 -7.41 -1.97
N PHE A 67 -1.63 -7.22 -3.24
CA PHE A 67 -2.55 -6.62 -4.20
C PHE A 67 -2.48 -7.30 -5.57
N SER A 68 -3.53 -7.08 -6.37
CA SER A 68 -3.56 -7.44 -7.78
C SER A 68 -4.34 -6.41 -8.60
N ARG A 69 -4.06 -6.32 -9.90
CA ARG A 69 -4.80 -5.48 -10.86
C ARG A 69 -4.87 -6.19 -12.20
N ARG A 70 -6.04 -6.07 -12.84
CA ARG A 70 -6.29 -6.41 -14.24
C ARG A 70 -6.53 -5.10 -14.99
N VAL A 71 -5.84 -4.88 -16.11
CA VAL A 71 -5.89 -3.66 -16.93
C VAL A 71 -6.66 -3.90 -18.22
#